data_AF-A0A067DUN8-F1
#
_entry.id   AF-A0A067DUN8-F1
#
_cell.length_a   1.000
_cell.length_b   1.000
_cell.length_c   1.000
_cell.angle_alpha   90.00
_cell.angle_beta   90.00
_cell.angle_gamma   90.00
#
_symmetry.space_group_name_H-M   'P 1'
#
loop_
_entity.id
_entity.type
_entity.pdbx_description
1 polymer ?
#
loop_
_entity_poly.entity_id
_entity_poly.type
_entity_poly.pdbx_seq_one_letter_code
_entity_poly.pdbx_strand_id
1 'polypeptide(L)'
;MARYGWNSGTNIVGNCFYMKREALYGKFSQKELHHLNESFGPSNELIISLQRSNQHKTIDNGILSSTLQQEAKFLASYNYEKNTLWRKQARWKSMFCNPSRSAFLGSAASSLNDTLVQGTRWNCGLLENAFASMPLLQTMCYSYYALQPFYSLPSWCLAIVPHLCLINGISLYPNPWFMNFSCIFLCSLLKHLLEALNTGGSVLTWCSKQRIWMIKSITCYTYGTIDAILKCFGMKQPCFSPTNKVSDDEQAKLHQLGKFNFHTSTKFLAPLVTLVMLNMIAFTGGIARMVISGGANELLGQVILSFYILLESYPIIEVMAWRKDKGQVPASVALLSFVLSIILLLLGSVVLRMT
;
A
#
# COMPACT_ATOMS: atom_id res chain seq x y z
N MET A 1 -9.18 18.64 -23.91
CA MET A 1 -9.34 18.19 -22.51
C MET A 1 -7.94 17.93 -21.96
N ALA A 2 -7.35 18.91 -21.27
CA ALA A 2 -5.90 19.00 -21.06
C ALA A 2 -5.39 17.98 -20.04
N ARG A 3 -4.36 17.23 -20.44
CA ARG A 3 -3.54 16.36 -19.60
C ARG A 3 -2.83 17.23 -18.55
N TYR A 4 -3.27 17.17 -17.30
CA TYR A 4 -2.49 17.72 -16.19
C TYR A 4 -1.61 16.61 -15.62
N GLY A 5 -0.34 16.63 -16.03
CA GLY A 5 0.69 15.75 -15.49
C GLY A 5 0.98 16.08 -14.04
N TRP A 6 0.97 15.04 -13.20
CA TRP A 6 1.34 15.06 -11.78
C TRP A 6 2.86 15.15 -11.57
N ASN A 7 3.60 15.84 -12.45
CA ASN A 7 5.04 15.64 -12.59
C ASN A 7 5.93 16.49 -11.66
N SER A 8 5.42 17.20 -10.65
CA SER A 8 6.32 18.03 -9.81
C SER A 8 5.84 18.39 -8.40
N GLY A 9 4.88 17.64 -7.82
CA GLY A 9 4.47 17.84 -6.42
C GLY A 9 4.98 16.74 -5.49
N THR A 10 5.66 17.09 -4.40
CA THR A 10 5.85 16.16 -3.27
C THR A 10 4.49 15.68 -2.77
N ASN A 11 4.25 14.37 -2.80
CA ASN A 11 3.11 13.77 -2.13
C ASN A 11 3.23 14.04 -0.63
N ILE A 12 2.34 14.89 -0.10
CA ILE A 12 2.22 15.14 1.34
C ILE A 12 1.49 13.93 1.93
N VAL A 13 2.25 12.96 2.43
CA VAL A 13 1.69 11.86 3.23
C VAL A 13 1.45 12.40 4.63
N GLY A 14 0.22 12.26 5.13
CA GLY A 14 -0.29 12.82 6.39
C GLY A 14 0.35 12.26 7.66
N ASN A 15 1.64 12.52 7.83
CA ASN A 15 2.39 12.35 9.06
C ASN A 15 2.84 13.75 9.52
N CYS A 16 3.16 13.91 10.81
CA CYS A 16 3.60 15.15 11.48
C CYS A 16 4.84 15.83 10.85
N PHE A 17 4.73 16.26 9.60
CA PHE A 17 5.77 16.96 8.86
C PHE A 17 5.55 18.46 9.01
N TYR A 18 6.50 19.11 9.67
CA TYR A 18 6.58 20.55 9.64
C TYR A 18 7.30 20.96 8.35
N MET A 19 6.60 21.72 7.50
CA MET A 19 7.16 22.32 6.30
C MET A 19 7.36 23.81 6.54
N LYS A 20 8.61 24.27 6.57
CA LYS A 20 8.91 25.71 6.64
C LYS A 20 8.67 26.32 5.26
N ARG A 21 7.56 27.05 5.11
CA ARG A 21 7.15 27.65 3.83
C ARG A 21 7.89 28.97 3.56
N GLU A 22 9.16 28.93 3.16
CA GLU A 22 9.91 30.12 2.70
C GLU A 22 9.18 30.94 1.62
N ALA A 23 8.32 30.34 0.80
CA ALA A 23 7.47 31.06 -0.16
C ALA A 23 6.31 31.88 0.46
N LEU A 24 5.96 31.67 1.74
CA LEU A 24 4.98 32.51 2.45
C LEU A 24 5.65 33.55 3.37
N TYR A 25 6.92 33.35 3.71
CA TYR A 25 7.65 34.13 4.71
C TYR A 25 8.96 34.74 4.17
N GLY A 26 9.16 34.72 2.85
CA GLY A 26 10.30 35.34 2.18
C GLY A 26 10.12 36.85 2.08
N LYS A 27 11.23 37.60 2.13
CA LYS A 27 11.23 39.04 1.81
C LYS A 27 11.07 39.21 0.30
N PHE A 28 9.86 39.52 -0.15
CA PHE A 28 9.62 39.86 -1.56
C PHE A 28 10.02 41.31 -1.84
N SER A 29 10.79 41.52 -2.91
CA SER A 29 11.20 42.84 -3.38
C SER A 29 10.12 43.44 -4.29
N GLN A 30 9.95 44.76 -4.27
CA GLN A 30 8.95 45.49 -5.06
C GLN A 30 9.13 45.32 -6.59
N LYS A 31 10.31 44.85 -7.05
CA LYS A 31 10.60 44.52 -8.45
C LYS A 31 9.99 43.19 -8.96
N GLU A 32 9.28 42.44 -8.10
CA GLU A 32 8.81 41.07 -8.40
C GLU A 32 7.31 40.96 -8.72
N LEU A 33 6.56 42.06 -8.85
CA LEU A 33 5.09 42.04 -8.98
C LEU A 33 4.56 41.22 -10.18
N HIS A 34 5.22 41.30 -11.34
CA HIS A 34 4.84 40.50 -12.52
C HIS A 34 5.11 39.01 -12.30
N HIS A 35 6.23 38.68 -11.67
CA HIS A 35 6.61 37.30 -11.33
C HIS A 35 5.69 36.72 -10.23
N LEU A 36 5.19 37.56 -9.33
CA LEU A 36 4.20 37.19 -8.32
C LEU A 36 2.84 36.88 -8.94
N ASN A 37 2.38 37.62 -9.94
CA ASN A 37 1.15 37.30 -10.67
C ASN A 37 1.25 35.96 -11.42
N GLU A 38 2.40 35.68 -12.03
CA GLU A 38 2.65 34.39 -12.69
C GLU A 38 2.72 33.23 -11.68
N SER A 39 3.25 33.49 -10.48
CA SER A 39 3.45 32.47 -9.44
C SER A 39 2.18 32.21 -8.60
N PHE A 40 1.50 33.27 -8.19
CA PHE A 40 0.39 33.28 -7.24
C PHE A 40 -0.96 33.66 -7.87
N GLY A 41 -1.01 33.83 -9.20
CA GLY A 41 -2.24 34.14 -9.91
C GLY A 41 -2.66 35.60 -9.82
N PRO A 42 -3.81 35.95 -10.42
CA PRO A 42 -4.18 37.34 -10.66
C PRO A 42 -4.79 38.08 -9.46
N SER A 43 -4.95 37.43 -8.29
CA SER A 43 -5.54 38.10 -7.12
C SER A 43 -4.56 39.11 -6.50
N ASN A 44 -4.87 40.38 -6.67
CA ASN A 44 -4.14 41.47 -6.03
C ASN A 44 -4.30 41.42 -4.50
N GLU A 45 -5.47 41.10 -3.98
CA GLU A 45 -5.72 41.00 -2.53
C GLU A 45 -4.87 39.89 -1.88
N LEU A 46 -4.75 38.74 -2.54
CA LEU A 46 -3.88 37.67 -2.09
C LEU A 46 -2.41 38.12 -2.09
N ILE A 47 -1.94 38.73 -3.18
CA ILE A 47 -0.54 39.18 -3.29
C ILE A 47 -0.22 40.25 -2.24
N ILE A 48 -1.14 41.19 -2.02
CA ILE A 48 -1.04 42.20 -0.98
C ILE A 48 -1.00 41.54 0.41
N SER A 49 -1.83 40.51 0.67
CA SER A 49 -1.83 39.78 1.94
C SER A 49 -0.51 39.03 2.20
N LEU A 50 0.09 38.46 1.16
CA LEU A 50 1.38 37.78 1.22
C LEU A 50 2.53 38.75 1.51
N GLN A 51 2.45 39.98 0.99
CA GLN A 51 3.41 41.04 1.31
C GLN A 51 3.21 41.60 2.73
N ARG A 52 1.95 41.72 3.18
CA ARG A 52 1.59 42.23 4.52
C ARG A 52 1.92 41.26 5.66
N SER A 53 2.08 39.96 5.42
CA SER A 53 2.43 38.98 6.46
C SER A 53 3.76 39.31 7.20
N ASN A 54 4.60 40.17 6.62
CA ASN A 54 5.81 40.71 7.26
C ASN A 54 5.57 41.92 8.19
N GLN A 55 4.35 42.48 8.24
CA GLN A 55 3.97 43.59 9.13
C GLN A 55 2.62 43.26 9.79
N HIS A 56 2.65 42.73 11.01
CA HIS A 56 1.44 42.50 11.81
C HIS A 56 0.68 43.82 12.04
N LYS A 57 -0.38 44.06 11.26
CA LYS A 57 -1.47 45.00 11.60
C LYS A 57 -2.79 44.24 11.57
N THR A 58 -3.48 44.28 12.71
CA THR A 58 -4.82 43.74 12.92
C THR A 58 -5.82 44.44 11.99
N ILE A 59 -6.60 43.66 11.24
CA ILE A 59 -7.63 44.18 10.33
C ILE A 59 -8.88 44.54 11.15
N ASP A 60 -9.41 45.76 10.97
CA ASP A 60 -10.65 46.22 11.59
C ASP A 60 -11.88 45.50 11.00
N ASN A 61 -12.71 44.93 11.87
CA ASN A 61 -13.59 43.79 11.57
C ASN A 61 -15.03 44.12 11.09
N GLY A 62 -15.35 45.37 10.72
CA GLY A 62 -16.75 45.75 10.49
C GLY A 62 -17.29 45.58 9.07
N ILE A 63 -16.51 45.95 8.05
CA ILE A 63 -17.02 46.20 6.67
C ILE A 63 -16.40 45.25 5.62
N LEU A 64 -15.35 44.48 5.98
CA LEU A 64 -14.59 43.61 5.07
C LEU A 64 -15.17 42.19 4.84
N SER A 65 -16.23 41.78 5.55
CA SER A 65 -16.66 40.37 5.57
C SER A 65 -17.17 39.85 4.23
N SER A 66 -18.01 40.62 3.51
CA SER A 66 -18.61 40.18 2.25
C SER A 66 -17.61 40.18 1.09
N THR A 67 -16.72 41.17 1.03
CA THR A 67 -15.65 41.28 0.03
C THR A 67 -14.58 40.21 0.25
N LEU A 68 -14.15 39.95 1.48
CA LEU A 68 -13.24 38.83 1.77
C LEU A 68 -13.87 37.46 1.46
N GLN A 69 -15.17 37.30 1.67
CA GLN A 69 -15.87 36.06 1.27
C GLN A 69 -15.95 35.90 -0.25
N GLN A 70 -16.18 36.98 -1.00
CA GLN A 70 -16.14 36.94 -2.47
C GLN A 70 -14.74 36.63 -2.98
N GLU A 71 -13.72 37.22 -2.37
CA GLU A 71 -12.32 36.96 -2.69
C GLU A 71 -11.95 35.50 -2.39
N ALA A 72 -12.36 34.96 -1.24
CA ALA A 72 -12.16 33.54 -0.92
C ALA A 72 -12.85 32.60 -1.93
N LYS A 73 -14.06 32.95 -2.38
CA LYS A 73 -14.76 32.19 -3.44
C LYS A 73 -14.04 32.27 -4.79
N PHE A 74 -13.46 33.42 -5.12
CA PHE A 74 -12.67 33.61 -6.33
C PHE A 74 -11.37 32.78 -6.29
N LEU A 75 -10.64 32.82 -5.17
CA LEU A 75 -9.42 32.02 -4.95
C LEU A 75 -9.70 30.51 -4.96
N ALA A 76 -10.85 30.07 -4.45
CA ALA A 76 -11.28 28.67 -4.47
C ALA A 76 -11.88 28.23 -5.81
N SER A 77 -11.99 29.14 -6.80
CA SER A 77 -12.58 28.82 -8.09
C SER A 77 -11.68 27.90 -8.91
N TYR A 78 -12.29 26.98 -9.67
CA TYR A 78 -11.60 26.00 -10.51
C TYR A 78 -10.60 26.63 -11.50
N ASN A 79 -10.87 27.85 -11.96
CA ASN A 79 -10.06 28.53 -12.97
C ASN A 79 -8.88 29.31 -12.38
N TYR A 80 -8.81 29.51 -11.06
CA TYR A 80 -7.80 30.37 -10.46
C TYR A 80 -6.37 29.87 -10.67
N GLU A 81 -6.18 28.54 -10.62
CA GLU A 81 -4.87 27.90 -10.85
C GLU A 81 -4.49 27.79 -12.34
N LYS A 82 -5.39 28.16 -13.26
CA LYS A 82 -5.16 28.00 -14.69
C LYS A 82 -4.08 28.99 -15.16
N ASN A 83 -3.02 28.46 -15.77
CA ASN A 83 -1.87 29.19 -16.28
C ASN A 83 -0.96 29.85 -15.22
N THR A 84 -1.06 29.44 -13.95
CA THR A 84 -0.16 29.92 -12.90
C THR A 84 0.91 28.87 -12.57
N LEU A 85 2.00 29.29 -11.91
CA LEU A 85 3.05 28.40 -11.41
C LEU A 85 2.74 27.86 -10.01
N TRP A 86 1.49 27.99 -9.52
CA TRP A 86 1.00 27.75 -8.15
C TRP A 86 1.36 26.41 -7.47
N ARG A 87 2.09 25.53 -8.15
CA ARG A 87 2.47 24.20 -7.67
C ARG A 87 3.82 23.70 -8.21
N LYS A 88 4.46 24.42 -9.13
CA LYS A 88 5.50 23.85 -10.00
C LYS A 88 6.92 23.89 -9.43
N GLN A 89 7.21 24.78 -8.48
CA GLN A 89 8.58 24.99 -8.04
C GLN A 89 8.64 25.38 -6.56
N ALA A 90 8.93 24.39 -5.71
CA ALA A 90 9.43 24.68 -4.38
C ALA A 90 10.33 23.55 -3.89
N ARG A 91 11.54 23.90 -3.44
CA ARG A 91 12.46 22.99 -2.76
C ARG A 91 12.24 23.15 -1.26
N TRP A 92 11.65 22.14 -0.63
CA TRP A 92 11.34 22.15 0.80
C TRP A 92 12.32 21.30 1.59
N LYS A 93 12.71 21.77 2.79
CA LYS A 93 13.29 20.92 3.84
C LYS A 93 12.20 20.57 4.83
N SER A 94 11.94 19.29 5.02
CA SER A 94 10.99 18.75 5.99
C SER A 94 11.69 18.36 7.29
N MET A 95 11.02 18.53 8.43
CA MET A 95 11.45 17.94 9.70
C MET A 95 10.40 16.94 10.20
N PHE A 96 10.88 15.81 10.73
CA PHE A 96 10.06 14.81 11.41
C PHE A 96 10.17 15.04 12.92
N CYS A 97 9.03 15.27 13.58
CA CYS A 97 8.95 15.45 15.02
C CYS A 97 8.14 14.30 15.63
N ASN A 98 8.73 13.58 16.58
CA ASN A 98 8.10 12.47 17.30
C ASN A 98 8.04 12.78 18.81
N PRO A 99 7.08 13.62 19.25
CA PRO A 99 6.92 13.95 20.67
C PRO A 99 6.52 12.72 21.49
N SER A 100 6.88 12.70 22.78
CA SER A 100 6.57 11.59 23.70
C SER A 100 5.06 11.31 23.81
N ARG A 101 4.22 12.34 23.66
CA ARG A 101 2.77 12.20 23.53
C ARG A 101 2.39 12.46 22.08
N SER A 102 1.63 11.55 21.47
CA SER A 102 1.11 11.73 20.12
C SER A 102 0.33 13.04 20.01
N ALA A 103 0.83 13.95 19.18
CA ALA A 103 0.21 15.26 18.95
C ALA A 103 -1.09 15.14 18.14
N PHE A 104 -1.22 14.09 17.34
CA PHE A 104 -2.40 13.80 16.52
C PHE A 104 -2.82 12.34 16.73
N LEU A 105 -4.11 12.14 16.94
CA LEU A 105 -4.74 10.82 17.03
C LEU A 105 -5.82 10.74 15.95
N GLY A 106 -5.79 9.67 15.17
CA GLY A 106 -6.75 9.41 14.11
C GLY A 106 -7.40 8.04 14.27
N SER A 107 -8.56 7.87 13.64
CA SER A 107 -9.20 6.56 13.54
C SER A 107 -8.63 5.79 12.34
N ALA A 108 -8.10 4.60 12.62
CA ALA A 108 -7.63 3.65 11.61
C ALA A 108 -8.79 2.83 11.04
N ALA A 109 -8.59 2.22 9.88
CA ALA A 109 -9.55 1.28 9.32
C ALA A 109 -9.69 0.07 10.26
N SER A 110 -10.93 -0.23 10.66
CA SER A 110 -11.24 -1.33 11.59
C SER A 110 -11.57 -2.65 10.88
N SER A 111 -11.78 -2.64 9.56
CA SER A 111 -11.94 -3.85 8.75
C SER A 111 -10.73 -4.10 7.83
N LEU A 112 -10.55 -5.37 7.47
CA LEU A 112 -9.60 -5.76 6.43
C LEU A 112 -10.00 -5.16 5.08
N ASN A 113 -11.29 -5.16 4.74
CA ASN A 113 -11.80 -4.61 3.49
C ASN A 113 -11.40 -3.15 3.30
N ASP A 114 -11.66 -2.30 4.29
CA ASP A 114 -11.35 -0.87 4.19
C ASP A 114 -9.85 -0.62 4.10
N THR A 115 -9.07 -1.41 4.85
CA THR A 115 -7.61 -1.39 4.78
C THR A 115 -7.11 -1.71 3.36
N LEU A 116 -7.68 -2.71 2.70
CA LEU A 116 -7.28 -3.12 1.35
C LEU A 116 -7.76 -2.15 0.28
N VAL A 117 -8.99 -1.63 0.38
CA VAL A 117 -9.51 -0.57 -0.53
C VAL A 117 -8.66 0.69 -0.42
N GLN A 118 -8.30 1.10 0.80
CA GLN A 118 -7.40 2.22 1.03
C GLN A 118 -6.00 1.93 0.49
N GLY A 119 -5.48 0.73 0.73
CA GLY A 119 -4.21 0.28 0.19
C GLY A 119 -4.17 0.35 -1.34
N THR A 120 -5.22 -0.09 -2.04
CA THR A 120 -5.26 -0.06 -3.51
C THR A 120 -5.16 1.37 -4.04
N ARG A 121 -5.87 2.31 -3.41
CA ARG A 121 -5.80 3.75 -3.77
C ARG A 121 -4.41 4.32 -3.56
N TRP A 122 -3.79 4.01 -2.42
CA TRP A 122 -2.43 4.45 -2.11
C TRP A 122 -1.41 3.92 -3.11
N ASN A 123 -1.43 2.62 -3.39
CA ASN A 123 -0.46 1.99 -4.29
C ASN A 123 -0.63 2.47 -5.74
N CYS A 124 -1.87 2.68 -6.20
CA CYS A 124 -2.12 3.30 -7.50
C CYS A 124 -1.54 4.72 -7.58
N GLY A 125 -1.83 5.58 -6.60
CA GLY A 125 -1.34 6.97 -6.60
C GLY A 125 0.16 7.11 -6.34
N LEU A 126 0.76 6.17 -5.59
CA LEU A 126 2.20 6.12 -5.37
C LEU A 126 2.96 5.77 -6.66
N LEU A 127 2.45 4.81 -7.44
CA LEU A 127 3.12 4.38 -8.68
C LEU A 127 3.14 5.49 -9.75
N GLU A 128 2.11 6.34 -9.78
CA GLU A 128 2.05 7.52 -10.66
C GLU A 128 3.20 8.52 -10.42
N ASN A 129 3.80 8.52 -9.22
CA ASN A 129 4.83 9.47 -8.81
C ASN A 129 6.22 8.84 -8.63
N ALA A 130 6.47 7.66 -9.20
CA ALA A 130 7.71 6.91 -9.00
C ALA A 130 8.99 7.60 -9.51
N PHE A 131 8.87 8.57 -10.42
CA PHE A 131 9.99 9.19 -11.15
C PHE A 131 10.10 10.70 -10.91
N ALA A 132 9.91 11.15 -9.67
CA ALA A 132 10.12 12.55 -9.31
C ALA A 132 11.62 12.93 -9.31
N SER A 133 11.96 14.09 -9.86
CA SER A 133 13.34 14.60 -9.89
C SER A 133 13.74 15.24 -8.56
N MET A 134 14.49 14.51 -7.72
CA MET A 134 14.96 14.94 -6.41
C MET A 134 16.44 14.51 -6.18
N PRO A 135 17.11 14.99 -5.11
CA PRO A 135 18.45 14.50 -4.75
C PRO A 135 18.46 12.98 -4.54
N LEU A 136 19.57 12.32 -4.88
CA LEU A 136 19.67 10.85 -4.97
C LEU A 136 19.07 10.10 -3.77
N LEU A 137 19.49 10.44 -2.54
CA LEU A 137 19.01 9.74 -1.34
C LEU A 137 17.50 9.92 -1.13
N GLN A 138 16.99 11.12 -1.41
CA GLN A 138 15.56 11.39 -1.34
C GLN A 138 14.82 10.57 -2.40
N THR A 139 15.32 10.57 -3.63
CA THR A 139 14.78 9.72 -4.70
C THR A 139 14.73 8.25 -4.29
N MET A 140 15.80 7.70 -3.69
CA MET A 140 15.79 6.31 -3.20
C MET A 140 14.67 6.05 -2.18
N CYS A 141 14.49 6.94 -1.20
CA CYS A 141 13.42 6.82 -0.20
C CYS A 141 12.02 6.88 -0.84
N TYR A 142 11.80 7.81 -1.78
CA TYR A 142 10.51 7.93 -2.47
C TYR A 142 10.25 6.76 -3.41
N SER A 143 11.26 6.33 -4.18
CA SER A 143 11.18 5.18 -5.07
C SER A 143 10.87 3.89 -4.31
N TYR A 144 11.41 3.70 -3.10
CA TYR A 144 11.07 2.54 -2.26
C TYR A 144 9.56 2.42 -2.03
N TYR A 145 8.88 3.51 -1.65
CA TYR A 145 7.44 3.53 -1.46
C TYR A 145 6.66 3.50 -2.78
N ALA A 146 7.15 4.21 -3.80
CA ALA A 146 6.47 4.32 -5.08
C ALA A 146 6.48 3.01 -5.88
N LEU A 147 7.56 2.24 -5.77
CA LEU A 147 7.75 0.97 -6.47
C LEU A 147 7.33 -0.25 -5.63
N GLN A 148 6.96 -0.06 -4.36
CA GLN A 148 6.39 -1.11 -3.50
C GLN A 148 5.26 -1.94 -4.17
N PRO A 149 4.34 -1.37 -4.98
CA PRO A 149 3.30 -2.14 -5.65
C PRO A 149 3.85 -3.27 -6.55
N PHE A 150 5.07 -3.12 -7.09
CA PHE A 150 5.71 -4.13 -7.92
C PHE A 150 6.11 -5.39 -7.16
N TYR A 151 6.13 -5.38 -5.82
CA TYR A 151 6.30 -6.62 -5.04
C TYR A 151 5.17 -7.63 -5.28
N SER A 152 4.03 -7.20 -5.80
CA SER A 152 2.93 -8.10 -6.16
C SER A 152 3.36 -9.22 -7.09
N LEU A 153 4.11 -8.92 -8.16
CA LEU A 153 4.52 -9.93 -9.15
C LEU A 153 5.37 -11.06 -8.54
N PRO A 154 6.52 -10.79 -7.87
CA PRO A 154 7.30 -11.85 -7.24
C PRO A 154 6.53 -12.55 -6.12
N SER A 155 5.64 -11.86 -5.39
CA SER A 155 4.77 -12.52 -4.40
C SER A 155 3.81 -13.53 -5.02
N TRP A 156 3.20 -13.21 -6.17
CA TRP A 156 2.36 -14.15 -6.90
C TRP A 156 3.16 -15.36 -7.41
N CYS A 157 4.37 -15.14 -7.92
CA CYS A 157 5.26 -16.24 -8.31
C CYS A 157 5.58 -17.16 -7.12
N LEU A 158 5.95 -16.59 -5.96
CA LEU A 158 6.27 -17.36 -4.75
C LEU A 158 5.05 -18.05 -4.13
N ALA A 159 3.84 -17.54 -4.36
CA ALA A 159 2.62 -18.14 -3.84
C ALA A 159 2.03 -19.24 -4.75
N ILE A 160 2.56 -19.40 -5.98
CA ILE A 160 2.07 -20.39 -6.95
C ILE A 160 3.16 -21.39 -7.32
N VAL A 161 4.30 -20.91 -7.80
CA VAL A 161 5.33 -21.76 -8.43
C VAL A 161 5.89 -22.80 -7.46
N PRO A 162 6.29 -22.45 -6.22
CA PRO A 162 6.79 -23.44 -5.27
C PRO A 162 5.82 -24.59 -4.99
N HIS A 163 4.53 -24.26 -4.88
CA HIS A 163 3.46 -25.21 -4.60
C HIS A 163 3.17 -26.14 -5.77
N LEU A 164 3.13 -25.59 -6.99
CA LEU A 164 2.98 -26.39 -8.21
C LEU A 164 4.16 -27.32 -8.42
N CYS A 165 5.39 -26.84 -8.20
CA CYS A 165 6.58 -27.67 -8.28
C CYS A 165 6.59 -28.75 -7.18
N LEU A 166 6.16 -28.42 -5.96
CA LEU A 166 6.10 -29.36 -4.84
C LEU A 166 5.17 -30.54 -5.13
N ILE A 167 3.94 -30.29 -5.61
CA ILE A 167 2.98 -31.36 -5.91
C ILE A 167 3.39 -32.19 -7.13
N ASN A 168 4.13 -31.60 -8.08
CA ASN A 168 4.67 -32.29 -9.25
C ASN A 168 6.01 -32.99 -8.99
N GLY A 169 6.63 -32.80 -7.83
CA GLY A 169 7.92 -33.39 -7.48
C GLY A 169 9.11 -32.77 -8.20
N ILE A 170 9.00 -31.50 -8.60
CA ILE A 170 10.07 -30.75 -9.26
C ILE A 170 10.82 -29.94 -8.19
N SER A 171 12.13 -30.21 -8.04
CA SER A 171 12.97 -29.48 -7.10
C SER A 171 13.31 -28.08 -7.64
N LEU A 172 12.91 -27.04 -6.92
CA LEU A 172 13.26 -25.64 -7.25
C LEU A 172 14.61 -25.20 -6.67
N TYR A 173 15.10 -25.90 -5.64
CA TYR A 173 16.29 -25.49 -4.89
C TYR A 173 17.36 -26.59 -4.96
N PRO A 174 18.06 -26.75 -6.10
CA PRO A 174 19.06 -27.79 -6.25
C PRO A 174 20.26 -27.57 -5.32
N ASN A 175 20.81 -28.69 -4.82
CA ASN A 175 21.94 -28.75 -3.91
C ASN A 175 23.24 -28.60 -4.74
N PRO A 176 23.85 -27.40 -4.80
CA PRO A 176 24.53 -26.83 -3.62
C PRO A 176 23.97 -25.49 -3.13
N TRP A 177 23.03 -24.86 -3.86
CA TRP A 177 22.58 -23.51 -3.54
C TRP A 177 21.49 -23.46 -2.46
N PHE A 178 20.87 -24.60 -2.16
CA PHE A 178 19.81 -24.71 -1.16
C PHE A 178 20.20 -24.09 0.19
N MET A 179 21.43 -24.36 0.66
CA MET A 179 21.93 -23.82 1.93
C MET A 179 22.09 -22.29 1.88
N ASN A 180 22.56 -21.75 0.75
CA ASN A 180 22.69 -20.30 0.55
C ASN A 180 21.33 -19.61 0.56
N PHE A 181 20.34 -20.15 -0.18
CA PHE A 181 18.98 -19.61 -0.19
C PHE A 181 18.31 -19.67 1.19
N SER A 182 18.47 -20.79 1.89
CA SER A 182 17.93 -20.97 3.25
C SER A 182 18.56 -20.00 4.23
N CYS A 183 19.88 -19.79 4.15
CA CYS A 183 20.60 -18.84 4.99
C CYS A 183 20.13 -17.40 4.74
N ILE A 184 20.04 -16.97 3.47
CA ILE A 184 19.55 -15.63 3.11
C ILE A 184 18.13 -15.41 3.61
N PHE A 185 17.25 -16.40 3.44
CA PHE A 185 15.87 -16.34 3.90
C PHE A 185 15.79 -16.20 5.42
N LEU A 186 16.49 -17.05 6.17
CA LEU A 186 16.50 -16.99 7.64
C LEU A 186 17.12 -15.68 8.16
N CYS A 187 18.24 -15.24 7.59
CA CYS A 187 18.86 -13.96 7.94
C CYS A 187 17.90 -12.78 7.68
N SER A 188 17.14 -12.80 6.59
CA SER A 188 16.13 -11.78 6.30
C SER A 188 15.01 -11.75 7.36
N LEU A 189 14.49 -12.92 7.73
CA LEU A 189 13.47 -13.05 8.79
C LEU A 189 13.98 -12.56 10.15
N LEU A 190 15.19 -12.97 10.53
CA LEU A 190 15.83 -12.57 11.78
C LEU A 190 16.11 -11.06 11.81
N LYS A 191 16.56 -10.49 10.70
CA LYS A 191 16.80 -9.05 10.59
C LYS A 191 15.50 -8.25 10.76
N HIS A 192 14.42 -8.66 10.11
CA HIS A 192 13.11 -8.02 10.26
C HIS A 192 12.56 -8.17 11.68
N LEU A 193 12.79 -9.32 12.33
CA LEU A 193 12.42 -9.52 13.74
C LEU A 193 13.20 -8.57 14.65
N LEU A 194 14.52 -8.47 14.48
CA LEU A 194 15.36 -7.57 15.25
C LEU A 194 14.92 -6.11 15.10
N GLU A 195 14.59 -5.67 13.89
CA GLU A 195 14.06 -4.32 13.66
C GLU A 195 12.71 -4.08 14.34
N ALA A 196 11.82 -5.08 14.32
CA ALA A 196 10.54 -4.98 15.02
C ALA A 196 10.74 -4.83 16.54
N LEU A 197 11.68 -5.58 17.13
CA LEU A 197 11.99 -5.49 18.56
C LEU A 197 12.68 -4.16 18.92
N ASN A 198 13.67 -3.72 18.11
CA ASN A 198 14.39 -2.46 18.34
C ASN A 198 13.49 -1.23 18.22
N THR A 199 12.38 -1.33 17.48
CA THR A 199 11.37 -0.26 17.37
C THR A 199 10.29 -0.34 18.45
N GLY A 200 10.47 -1.19 19.48
CA GLY A 200 9.54 -1.36 20.59
C GLY A 200 8.34 -2.28 20.29
N GLY A 201 8.34 -2.96 19.13
CA GLY A 201 7.35 -3.96 18.78
C GLY A 201 7.59 -5.30 19.48
N SER A 202 6.55 -6.14 19.52
CA SER A 202 6.64 -7.51 20.02
C SER A 202 6.84 -8.52 18.88
N VAL A 203 7.11 -9.78 19.21
CA VAL A 203 7.09 -10.90 18.23
C VAL A 203 5.71 -11.00 17.56
N LEU A 204 4.63 -10.79 18.32
CA LEU A 204 3.27 -10.75 17.76
C LEU A 204 3.10 -9.61 16.75
N THR A 205 3.70 -8.45 17.02
CA THR A 205 3.74 -7.32 16.08
C THR A 205 4.49 -7.69 14.81
N TRP A 206 5.62 -8.40 14.93
CA TRP A 206 6.39 -8.90 13.78
C TRP A 206 5.57 -9.89 12.93
N CYS A 207 4.95 -10.91 13.54
CA CYS A 207 4.07 -11.84 12.83
C CYS A 207 2.93 -11.08 12.14
N SER A 208 2.28 -10.15 12.83
CA SER A 208 1.18 -9.36 12.25
C SER A 208 1.64 -8.52 11.05
N LYS A 209 2.85 -7.95 11.10
CA LYS A 209 3.48 -7.21 9.99
C LYS A 209 3.76 -8.11 8.79
N GLN A 210 4.26 -9.33 9.01
CA GLN A 210 4.51 -10.31 7.95
C GLN A 210 3.20 -10.71 7.25
N ARG A 211 2.18 -11.09 8.04
CA ARG A 211 0.85 -11.48 7.54
C ARG A 211 0.20 -10.39 6.69
N ILE A 212 0.13 -9.16 7.23
CA ILE A 212 -0.50 -8.06 6.50
C ILE A 212 0.30 -7.70 5.24
N TRP A 213 1.63 -7.82 5.26
CA TRP A 213 2.45 -7.62 4.07
C TRP A 213 2.11 -8.63 2.97
N MET A 214 2.05 -9.94 3.26
CA MET A 214 1.65 -10.95 2.27
C MET A 214 0.24 -10.73 1.73
N ILE A 215 -0.71 -10.46 2.63
CA ILE A 215 -2.09 -10.15 2.24
C ILE A 215 -2.12 -8.97 1.28
N LYS A 216 -1.44 -7.86 1.63
CA LYS A 216 -1.35 -6.65 0.80
C LYS A 216 -0.67 -6.92 -0.54
N SER A 217 0.37 -7.76 -0.58
CA SER A 217 1.12 -8.09 -1.79
C SER A 217 0.27 -8.79 -2.84
N ILE A 218 -0.56 -9.75 -2.44
CA ILE A 218 -1.47 -10.46 -3.35
C ILE A 218 -2.69 -9.61 -3.72
N THR A 219 -3.10 -8.70 -2.84
CA THR A 219 -4.32 -7.91 -3.01
C THR A 219 -4.03 -6.48 -3.45
N CYS A 220 -3.85 -5.57 -2.50
CA CYS A 220 -3.86 -4.14 -2.79
C CYS A 220 -2.67 -3.68 -3.63
N TYR A 221 -1.52 -4.38 -3.59
CA TYR A 221 -0.39 -4.11 -4.48
C TYR A 221 -0.73 -4.55 -5.90
N THR A 222 -1.27 -5.76 -6.11
CA THR A 222 -1.72 -6.23 -7.42
C THR A 222 -2.77 -5.30 -8.03
N TYR A 223 -3.84 -5.02 -7.29
CA TYR A 223 -4.91 -4.16 -7.82
C TYR A 223 -4.48 -2.70 -7.97
N GLY A 224 -3.60 -2.20 -7.09
CA GLY A 224 -3.02 -0.86 -7.24
C GLY A 224 -2.17 -0.73 -8.49
N THR A 225 -1.34 -1.75 -8.78
CA THR A 225 -0.52 -1.82 -10.00
C THR A 225 -1.38 -1.90 -11.26
N ILE A 226 -2.40 -2.77 -11.28
CA ILE A 226 -3.33 -2.88 -12.42
C ILE A 226 -4.05 -1.55 -12.64
N ASP A 227 -4.55 -0.92 -11.58
CA ASP A 227 -5.26 0.36 -11.68
C ASP A 227 -4.35 1.47 -12.23
N ALA A 228 -3.09 1.53 -11.80
CA ALA A 228 -2.11 2.48 -12.33
C ALA A 228 -1.81 2.21 -13.81
N ILE A 229 -1.61 0.95 -14.22
CA ILE A 229 -1.39 0.57 -15.63
C ILE A 229 -2.59 0.99 -16.49
N LEU A 230 -3.81 0.65 -16.07
CA LEU A 230 -5.03 0.99 -16.82
C LEU A 230 -5.21 2.51 -16.94
N LYS A 231 -4.85 3.27 -15.91
CA LYS A 231 -4.82 4.74 -15.98
C LYS A 231 -3.77 5.26 -16.95
N CYS A 232 -2.56 4.68 -16.97
CA CYS A 232 -1.53 5.05 -17.94
C CYS A 232 -2.01 4.90 -19.39
N PHE A 233 -2.83 3.88 -19.67
CA PHE A 233 -3.46 3.67 -20.99
C PHE A 233 -4.76 4.47 -21.20
N GLY A 234 -5.20 5.28 -20.24
CA GLY A 234 -6.44 6.04 -20.32
C GLY A 234 -7.72 5.18 -20.25
N MET A 235 -7.62 3.91 -19.86
CA MET A 235 -8.72 2.94 -19.83
C MET A 235 -9.53 2.99 -18.53
N LYS A 236 -9.04 3.70 -17.50
CA LYS A 236 -9.71 3.82 -16.21
C LYS A 236 -9.65 5.26 -15.71
N GLN A 237 -10.80 5.83 -15.37
CA GLN A 237 -10.84 7.12 -14.68
C GLN A 237 -10.42 6.97 -13.20
N PRO A 238 -9.95 8.04 -12.53
CA PRO A 238 -9.64 8.00 -11.11
C PRO A 238 -10.90 7.71 -10.28
N CYS A 239 -11.17 6.45 -9.98
CA CYS A 239 -12.28 6.08 -9.10
C CYS A 239 -11.82 6.22 -7.64
N PHE A 240 -12.07 7.39 -7.06
CA PHE A 240 -11.91 7.60 -5.63
C PHE A 240 -13.23 7.26 -4.94
N SER A 241 -13.39 6.00 -4.52
CA SER A 241 -14.45 5.64 -3.57
C SER A 241 -13.94 5.91 -2.15
N PRO A 242 -14.54 6.84 -1.38
CA PRO A 242 -14.20 7.03 0.01
C PRO A 242 -14.38 5.72 0.79
N THR A 243 -13.48 5.45 1.74
CA THR A 243 -13.69 4.34 2.67
C THR A 243 -14.73 4.75 3.69
N ASN A 244 -15.70 3.85 3.94
CA ASN A 244 -16.58 4.01 5.08
C ASN A 244 -15.75 3.80 6.36
N LYS A 245 -15.84 4.75 7.29
CA LYS A 245 -15.15 4.66 8.60
C LYS A 245 -16.11 4.36 9.74
N VAL A 246 -17.39 4.14 9.44
CA VAL A 246 -18.39 3.70 10.41
C VAL A 246 -18.17 2.21 10.65
N SER A 247 -17.87 1.85 11.89
CA SER A 247 -17.73 0.45 12.30
C SER A 247 -18.98 -0.02 13.02
N ASP A 248 -19.47 -1.21 12.67
CA ASP A 248 -20.42 -1.95 13.49
C ASP A 248 -19.76 -2.39 14.82
N ASP A 249 -20.56 -2.56 15.88
CA ASP A 249 -20.09 -2.93 17.22
C ASP A 249 -19.35 -4.27 17.23
N GLU A 250 -19.81 -5.24 16.43
CA GLU A 250 -19.13 -6.53 16.29
C GLU A 250 -17.79 -6.41 15.55
N GLN A 251 -17.70 -5.57 14.52
CA GLN A 251 -16.45 -5.29 13.82
C GLN A 251 -15.45 -4.59 14.75
N ALA A 252 -15.91 -3.66 15.58
CA ALA A 252 -15.09 -3.01 16.58
C ALA A 252 -14.55 -4.00 17.63
N LYS A 253 -15.38 -4.94 18.10
CA LYS A 253 -14.95 -6.01 19.01
C LYS A 253 -13.87 -6.90 18.39
N LEU A 254 -14.04 -7.32 17.14
CA LEU A 254 -13.03 -8.11 16.44
C LEU A 254 -11.70 -7.37 16.29
N HIS A 255 -11.76 -6.08 15.96
CA HIS A 255 -10.59 -5.22 15.86
C HIS A 255 -9.86 -5.07 17.20
N GLN A 256 -10.59 -4.87 18.31
CA GLN A 256 -10.01 -4.81 19.66
C GLN A 256 -9.34 -6.14 20.06
N LEU A 257 -9.87 -7.27 19.61
CA LEU A 257 -9.30 -8.60 19.82
C LEU A 257 -8.14 -8.93 18.86
N GLY A 258 -7.77 -8.01 17.96
CA GLY A 258 -6.71 -8.23 16.96
C GLY A 258 -7.07 -9.28 15.90
N LYS A 259 -8.37 -9.57 15.69
CA LYS A 259 -8.86 -10.57 14.73
C LYS A 259 -9.28 -9.90 13.43
N PHE A 260 -8.83 -10.46 12.31
CA PHE A 260 -9.27 -10.00 11.00
C PHE A 260 -10.76 -10.28 10.79
N ASN A 261 -11.46 -9.33 10.18
CA ASN A 261 -12.80 -9.53 9.64
C ASN A 261 -12.69 -9.87 8.15
N PHE A 262 -13.05 -11.10 7.76
CA PHE A 262 -12.98 -11.56 6.37
C PHE A 262 -14.28 -11.36 5.59
N HIS A 263 -15.25 -10.61 6.11
CA HIS A 263 -16.37 -10.09 5.35
C HIS A 263 -15.90 -8.94 4.43
N THR A 264 -15.06 -9.31 3.46
CA THR A 264 -14.38 -8.44 2.51
C THR A 264 -14.92 -8.70 1.11
N SER A 265 -14.81 -7.72 0.21
CA SER A 265 -15.16 -7.92 -1.20
C SER A 265 -14.52 -9.20 -1.76
N THR A 266 -15.30 -9.99 -2.49
CA THR A 266 -14.85 -11.20 -3.20
C THR A 266 -13.59 -10.94 -4.02
N LYS A 267 -13.45 -9.73 -4.56
CA LYS A 267 -12.25 -9.28 -5.28
C LYS A 267 -10.97 -9.49 -4.48
N PHE A 268 -10.93 -9.15 -3.20
CA PHE A 268 -9.71 -9.33 -2.40
C PHE A 268 -9.63 -10.71 -1.76
N LEU A 269 -10.77 -11.28 -1.38
CA LEU A 269 -10.80 -12.52 -0.62
C LEU A 269 -10.54 -13.76 -1.49
N ALA A 270 -11.10 -13.80 -2.70
CA ALA A 270 -10.98 -14.96 -3.58
C ALA A 270 -9.51 -15.29 -3.95
N PRO A 271 -8.65 -14.31 -4.33
CA PRO A 271 -7.22 -14.59 -4.57
C PRO A 271 -6.51 -15.20 -3.35
N LEU A 272 -6.72 -14.62 -2.16
CA LEU A 272 -6.06 -15.08 -0.93
C LEU A 272 -6.47 -16.51 -0.58
N VAL A 273 -7.78 -16.78 -0.55
CA VAL A 273 -8.32 -18.10 -0.20
C VAL A 273 -7.89 -19.14 -1.24
N THR A 274 -7.86 -18.78 -2.53
CA THR A 274 -7.38 -19.66 -3.60
C THR A 274 -5.94 -20.11 -3.38
N LEU A 275 -5.04 -19.17 -3.07
CA LEU A 275 -3.62 -19.47 -2.84
C LEU A 275 -3.39 -20.28 -1.55
N VAL A 276 -4.17 -20.03 -0.50
CA VAL A 276 -4.12 -20.84 0.73
C VAL A 276 -4.59 -22.27 0.45
N MET A 277 -5.70 -22.45 -0.28
CA MET A 277 -6.17 -23.79 -0.68
C MET A 277 -5.16 -24.49 -1.58
N LEU A 278 -4.60 -23.80 -2.57
CA LEU A 278 -3.53 -24.31 -3.43
C LEU A 278 -2.35 -24.81 -2.59
N ASN A 279 -1.90 -24.00 -1.63
CA ASN A 279 -0.80 -24.35 -0.73
C ASN A 279 -1.15 -25.59 0.13
N MET A 280 -2.35 -25.66 0.71
CA MET A 280 -2.76 -26.84 1.49
C MET A 280 -2.80 -28.12 0.67
N ILE A 281 -3.32 -28.07 -0.56
CA ILE A 281 -3.38 -29.22 -1.47
C ILE A 281 -1.96 -29.63 -1.89
N ALA A 282 -1.11 -28.65 -2.23
CA ALA A 282 0.27 -28.90 -2.63
C ALA A 282 1.14 -29.43 -1.48
N PHE A 283 0.96 -28.93 -0.26
CA PHE A 283 1.68 -29.39 0.93
C PHE A 283 1.34 -30.84 1.23
N THR A 284 0.05 -31.17 1.30
CA THR A 284 -0.41 -32.53 1.59
C THR A 284 -0.04 -33.52 0.48
N GLY A 285 -0.27 -33.15 -0.78
CA GLY A 285 0.11 -33.97 -1.94
C GLY A 285 1.62 -34.12 -2.11
N GLY A 286 2.39 -33.06 -1.84
CA GLY A 286 3.85 -33.06 -1.90
C GLY A 286 4.48 -33.98 -0.86
N ILE A 287 4.02 -33.90 0.40
CA ILE A 287 4.45 -34.82 1.47
C ILE A 287 4.11 -36.27 1.12
N ALA A 288 2.88 -36.54 0.66
CA ALA A 288 2.48 -37.89 0.25
C ALA A 288 3.40 -38.44 -0.85
N ARG A 289 3.70 -37.62 -1.87
CA ARG A 289 4.65 -37.99 -2.93
C ARG A 289 6.05 -38.27 -2.38
N MET A 290 6.58 -37.43 -1.49
CA MET A 290 7.91 -37.62 -0.91
C MET A 290 8.03 -38.97 -0.18
N VAL A 291 6.99 -39.34 0.56
CA VAL A 291 6.92 -40.63 1.28
C VAL A 291 6.86 -41.81 0.29
N ILE A 292 6.10 -41.69 -0.80
CA ILE A 292 5.92 -42.77 -1.77
C ILE A 292 7.15 -42.95 -2.69
N SER A 293 7.72 -41.84 -3.18
CA SER A 293 8.75 -41.85 -4.24
C SER A 293 10.20 -41.79 -3.73
N GLY A 294 10.44 -41.62 -2.42
CA GLY A 294 11.78 -41.70 -1.84
C GLY A 294 12.72 -40.50 -2.05
N GLY A 295 12.21 -39.34 -2.48
CA GLY A 295 12.99 -38.13 -2.82
C GLY A 295 12.98 -37.02 -1.77
N ALA A 296 13.02 -37.35 -0.48
CA ALA A 296 12.73 -36.39 0.60
C ALA A 296 13.69 -35.18 0.66
N ASN A 297 14.97 -35.37 0.31
CA ASN A 297 15.97 -34.32 0.46
C ASN A 297 15.87 -33.21 -0.60
N GLU A 298 15.34 -33.53 -1.79
CA GLU A 298 15.31 -32.58 -2.92
C GLU A 298 14.14 -31.59 -2.84
N LEU A 299 13.05 -31.98 -2.18
CA LEU A 299 11.83 -31.16 -2.05
C LEU A 299 11.74 -30.45 -0.69
N LEU A 300 12.70 -30.69 0.21
CA LEU A 300 12.68 -30.19 1.58
C LEU A 300 12.51 -28.66 1.66
N GLY A 301 13.19 -27.92 0.77
CA GLY A 301 13.07 -26.46 0.73
C GLY A 301 11.66 -25.96 0.41
N GLN A 302 10.99 -26.61 -0.54
CA GLN A 302 9.62 -26.26 -0.91
C GLN A 302 8.64 -26.64 0.19
N VAL A 303 8.86 -27.75 0.89
CA VAL A 303 8.07 -28.14 2.07
C VAL A 303 8.21 -27.10 3.18
N ILE A 304 9.44 -26.70 3.53
CA ILE A 304 9.68 -25.68 4.56
C ILE A 304 9.01 -24.36 4.19
N LEU A 305 9.18 -23.91 2.94
CA LEU A 305 8.55 -22.68 2.45
C LEU A 305 7.02 -22.77 2.48
N SER A 306 6.45 -23.88 2.01
CA SER A 306 5.02 -24.14 2.01
C SER A 306 4.45 -24.12 3.43
N PHE A 307 5.12 -24.80 4.37
CA PHE A 307 4.77 -24.78 5.79
C PHE A 307 4.83 -23.38 6.40
N TYR A 308 5.91 -22.61 6.13
CA TYR A 308 6.02 -21.23 6.58
C TYR A 308 4.83 -20.37 6.08
N ILE A 309 4.47 -20.47 4.80
CA ILE A 309 3.34 -19.73 4.24
C ILE A 309 2.02 -20.17 4.88
N LEU A 310 1.85 -21.45 5.22
CA LEU A 310 0.66 -21.94 5.94
C LEU A 310 0.58 -21.38 7.36
N LEU A 311 1.70 -21.34 8.10
CA LEU A 311 1.75 -20.72 9.44
C LEU A 311 1.34 -19.25 9.41
N GLU A 312 1.82 -18.53 8.41
CA GLU A 312 1.46 -17.11 8.24
C GLU A 312 0.01 -16.94 7.76
N SER A 313 -0.49 -17.88 6.98
CA SER A 313 -1.89 -17.91 6.51
C SER A 313 -2.86 -18.46 7.55
N TYR A 314 -2.40 -18.81 8.76
CA TYR A 314 -3.23 -19.40 9.81
C TYR A 314 -4.56 -18.67 10.04
N PRO A 315 -4.64 -17.32 10.12
CA PRO A 315 -5.92 -16.65 10.31
C PRO A 315 -6.93 -16.90 9.18
N ILE A 316 -6.48 -17.10 7.95
CA ILE A 316 -7.36 -17.44 6.82
C ILE A 316 -7.84 -18.88 6.96
N ILE A 317 -6.93 -19.80 7.31
CA ILE A 317 -7.23 -21.23 7.51
C ILE A 317 -8.23 -21.41 8.67
N GLU A 318 -7.97 -20.77 9.81
CA GLU A 318 -8.83 -20.81 11.00
C GLU A 318 -10.26 -20.37 10.66
N VAL A 319 -10.38 -19.29 9.88
CA VAL A 319 -11.67 -18.73 9.50
C VAL A 319 -12.41 -19.62 8.51
N MET A 320 -11.71 -20.29 7.60
CA MET A 320 -12.32 -21.24 6.67
C MET A 320 -12.82 -22.51 7.36
N ALA A 321 -12.11 -22.99 8.39
CA ALA A 321 -12.36 -24.30 8.97
C ALA A 321 -13.28 -24.28 10.20
N TRP A 322 -13.16 -23.29 11.09
CA TRP A 322 -13.80 -23.37 12.42
C TRP A 322 -14.61 -22.15 12.84
N ARG A 323 -14.42 -21.00 12.19
CA ARG A 323 -15.04 -19.75 12.65
C ARG A 323 -16.47 -19.59 12.14
N LYS A 324 -17.42 -19.45 13.06
CA LYS A 324 -18.86 -19.25 12.78
C LYS A 324 -19.37 -17.83 13.06
N ASP A 325 -18.48 -16.88 13.34
CA ASP A 325 -18.86 -15.48 13.59
C ASP A 325 -19.04 -14.70 12.28
N LYS A 326 -19.48 -13.44 12.36
CA LYS A 326 -19.68 -12.58 11.17
C LYS A 326 -18.38 -12.30 10.39
N GLY A 327 -17.21 -12.63 10.95
CA GLY A 327 -15.92 -12.53 10.27
C GLY A 327 -15.56 -13.73 9.40
N GLN A 328 -16.47 -14.69 9.21
CA GLN A 328 -16.25 -15.89 8.38
C GLN A 328 -16.06 -15.58 6.89
N VAL A 329 -15.33 -16.46 6.19
CA VAL A 329 -15.26 -16.44 4.72
C VAL A 329 -16.62 -16.89 4.16
N PRO A 330 -17.26 -16.14 3.26
CA PRO A 330 -18.51 -16.57 2.65
C PRO A 330 -18.33 -17.89 1.88
N ALA A 331 -19.28 -18.83 2.05
CA ALA A 331 -19.20 -20.15 1.43
C ALA A 331 -19.09 -20.10 -0.11
N SER A 332 -19.74 -19.12 -0.75
CA SER A 332 -19.63 -18.87 -2.19
C SER A 332 -18.21 -18.51 -2.62
N VAL A 333 -17.49 -17.73 -1.81
CA VAL A 333 -16.09 -17.38 -2.08
C VAL A 333 -15.19 -18.59 -1.85
N ALA A 334 -15.42 -19.36 -0.79
CA ALA A 334 -14.68 -20.59 -0.54
C ALA A 334 -14.82 -21.60 -1.71
N LEU A 335 -16.05 -21.81 -2.21
CA LEU A 335 -16.30 -22.68 -3.35
C LEU A 335 -15.62 -22.16 -4.64
N LEU A 336 -15.76 -20.86 -4.93
CA LEU A 336 -15.08 -20.24 -6.07
C LEU A 336 -13.56 -20.43 -5.97
N SER A 337 -12.97 -20.15 -4.82
CA SER A 337 -11.54 -20.30 -4.57
C SER A 337 -11.07 -21.74 -4.68
N PHE A 338 -11.89 -22.71 -4.26
CA PHE A 338 -11.57 -24.12 -4.44
C PHE A 338 -11.48 -24.47 -5.92
N VAL A 339 -12.49 -24.09 -6.73
CA VAL A 339 -12.49 -24.30 -8.18
C VAL A 339 -11.27 -23.64 -8.83
N LEU A 340 -10.98 -22.38 -8.48
CA LEU A 340 -9.80 -21.67 -8.99
C LEU A 340 -8.49 -22.37 -8.61
N SER A 341 -8.39 -22.93 -7.41
CA SER A 341 -7.18 -23.65 -6.97
C SER A 341 -6.96 -24.93 -7.78
N ILE A 342 -8.03 -25.67 -8.10
CA ILE A 342 -7.97 -26.85 -8.96
C ILE A 342 -7.58 -26.46 -10.39
N ILE A 343 -8.15 -25.38 -10.93
CA ILE A 343 -7.76 -24.87 -12.26
C ILE A 343 -6.27 -24.52 -12.30
N LEU A 344 -5.76 -23.81 -11.28
CA LEU A 344 -4.33 -23.48 -11.19
C LEU A 344 -3.45 -24.73 -11.10
N LEU A 345 -3.87 -25.74 -10.33
CA LEU A 345 -3.17 -27.02 -10.24
C LEU A 345 -3.12 -27.74 -11.60
N LEU A 346 -4.24 -27.82 -12.30
CA LEU A 346 -4.34 -28.50 -13.59
C LEU A 346 -3.51 -27.79 -14.67
N LEU A 347 -3.73 -26.49 -14.86
CA LEU A 347 -2.98 -25.69 -15.83
C LEU A 347 -1.49 -25.66 -15.50
N GLY A 348 -1.16 -25.46 -14.22
CA GLY A 348 0.22 -25.46 -13.74
C GLY A 348 0.94 -26.77 -14.00
N SER A 349 0.26 -27.90 -13.75
CA SER A 349 0.83 -29.23 -14.00
C SER A 349 0.99 -29.53 -15.49
N VAL A 350 0.12 -29.01 -16.36
CA VAL A 350 0.28 -29.11 -17.82
C VAL A 350 1.50 -28.32 -18.27
N VAL A 351 1.62 -27.05 -17.84
CA VAL A 351 2.76 -26.19 -18.21
C VAL A 351 4.08 -26.79 -17.74
N LEU A 352 4.15 -27.25 -16.49
CA LEU A 352 5.36 -27.85 -15.92
C LEU A 352 5.76 -29.19 -16.57
N ARG A 353 4.84 -29.87 -17.26
CA ARG A 353 5.15 -31.09 -18.02
C ARG A 353 5.60 -30.82 -19.45
N MET A 354 5.32 -29.62 -19.98
CA MET A 354 5.72 -29.20 -21.33
C MET A 354 7.14 -28.61 -21.36
N THR A 355 7.62 -28.12 -20.21
CA THR A 355 9.00 -27.65 -19.97
C THR A 355 9.87 -28.80 -19.49
#